data_AF-A0A9P5VUP8-F1
#
_entry.id   AF-A0A9P5VUP8-F1
#
_cell.length_a   1.000
_cell.length_b   1.000
_cell.length_c   1.000
_cell.angle_alpha   90.00
_cell.angle_beta   90.00
_cell.angle_gamma   90.00
#
_symmetry.space_group_name_H-M   'P 1'
#
loop_
_entity.id
_entity.type
_entity.pdbx_description
1 polymer ?
#
loop_
_entity_poly.entity_id
_entity_poly.type
_entity_poly.pdbx_seq_one_letter_code
_entity_poly.pdbx_strand_id
1 'polypeptide(L)'
;MTSTRASTRAKPEPEPRVHILEDGTIEAVAKYINDGKAKKIIVMTGAGISTAAGIKDFRSPGTGLYDDLERFNLPYPEAVFDIGFFKKGLLLRSYTQNIDMLERLAGVDEELLVEAHGSFAASRCIQCEVLSDQAWVRKHILQGEIPYCKRCGGLVKPTITFFGEELPPRFGQLAMQDFKHCDLLIVMGTSLQVEPFNRLITRVSSSCPRILINRDRAGEFLYSGFDFDDQWNHKYRRDALYLGSCDDGVRKLVQLCGWESELQDLYDAGHKELALAEELEALALEKELAAERKNKGKDDEDDEDQDDDDADHKEANGVKQDTDGLVEITQLLESTELSSTSTETRKGQTITETTKVTETTVVETQEVK
;
A
#
# COMPACT_ATOMS: atom_id res chain seq x y z
N MET A 1 -10.30 67.53 34.04
CA MET A 1 -9.65 67.32 32.72
C MET A 1 -8.46 66.41 32.93
N THR A 2 -8.61 65.11 32.67
CA THR A 2 -7.51 64.14 32.69
C THR A 2 -7.49 63.47 31.33
N SER A 3 -6.56 63.93 30.48
CA SER A 3 -6.32 63.42 29.14
C SER A 3 -5.51 62.13 29.24
N THR A 4 -6.16 60.98 29.01
CA THR A 4 -5.49 59.71 28.80
C THR A 4 -4.95 59.67 27.38
N ARG A 5 -3.64 59.86 27.22
CA ARG A 5 -2.93 59.57 25.95
C ARG A 5 -3.00 58.06 25.70
N ALA A 6 -3.77 57.64 24.70
CA ALA A 6 -3.67 56.30 24.14
C ALA A 6 -2.29 56.16 23.47
N SER A 7 -1.42 55.35 24.07
CA SER A 7 -0.17 54.92 23.44
C SER A 7 -0.52 53.92 22.34
N THR A 8 -0.56 54.38 21.09
CA THR A 8 -0.58 53.51 19.92
C THR A 8 0.79 52.87 19.78
N ARG A 9 1.03 51.79 20.53
CA ARG A 9 2.19 50.93 20.31
C ARG A 9 1.98 50.27 18.94
N ALA A 10 2.73 50.73 17.93
CA ALA A 10 2.76 50.10 16.63
C ALA A 10 2.98 48.58 16.82
N LYS A 11 2.18 47.75 16.14
CA LYS A 11 2.44 46.32 16.11
C LYS A 11 3.87 46.14 15.59
N PRO A 12 4.72 45.34 16.26
CA PRO A 12 6.06 45.07 15.75
C PRO A 12 5.93 44.53 14.32
N GLU A 13 6.74 45.06 13.40
CA GLU A 13 6.82 44.52 12.05
C GLU A 13 7.16 43.02 12.13
N PRO A 14 6.49 42.16 11.36
CA PRO A 14 6.76 40.73 11.39
C PRO A 14 8.23 40.48 11.03
N GLU A 15 8.93 39.69 11.84
CA GLU A 15 10.31 39.27 11.54
C GLU A 15 10.37 38.65 10.13
N PRO A 16 11.46 38.90 9.36
CA PRO A 16 11.58 38.34 8.03
C PRO A 16 11.55 36.82 8.08
N ARG A 17 10.68 36.20 7.27
CA ARG A 17 10.53 34.75 7.21
C ARG A 17 11.81 34.11 6.68
N VAL A 18 12.13 32.92 7.19
CA VAL A 18 13.27 32.12 6.75
C VAL A 18 12.81 31.18 5.63
N HIS A 19 13.42 31.28 4.46
CA HIS A 19 13.11 30.43 3.31
C HIS A 19 13.93 29.13 3.40
N ILE A 20 13.26 28.01 3.61
CA ILE A 20 13.89 26.67 3.56
C ILE A 20 13.98 26.20 2.12
N LEU A 21 12.87 26.34 1.39
CA LEU A 21 12.80 26.21 -0.05
C LEU A 21 12.91 27.60 -0.69
N GLU A 22 13.49 27.67 -1.89
CA GLU A 22 13.61 28.94 -2.64
C GLU A 22 12.23 29.50 -2.97
N ASP A 23 11.28 28.62 -3.32
CA ASP A 23 9.86 28.90 -3.47
C ASP A 23 9.01 27.64 -3.16
N GLY A 24 7.69 27.72 -3.36
CA GLY A 24 6.74 26.63 -3.10
C GLY A 24 6.55 25.65 -4.26
N THR A 25 7.56 25.47 -5.13
CA THR A 25 7.45 24.64 -6.34
C THR A 25 8.13 23.27 -6.20
N ILE A 26 7.78 22.35 -7.11
CA ILE A 26 8.47 21.05 -7.22
C ILE A 26 9.94 21.22 -7.68
N GLU A 27 10.24 22.27 -8.45
CA GLU A 27 11.59 22.66 -8.84
C GLU A 27 12.46 22.99 -7.63
N ALA A 28 11.94 23.76 -6.67
CA ALA A 28 12.68 24.07 -5.44
C ALA A 28 12.94 22.82 -4.59
N VAL A 29 12.00 21.87 -4.57
CA VAL A 29 12.17 20.58 -3.88
C VAL A 29 13.23 19.72 -4.57
N ALA A 30 13.18 19.61 -5.90
CA ALA A 30 14.20 18.90 -6.67
C ALA A 30 15.59 19.48 -6.44
N LYS A 31 15.70 20.82 -6.43
CA LYS A 31 16.95 21.51 -6.09
C LYS A 31 17.41 21.18 -4.66
N TYR A 32 16.51 21.17 -3.69
CA TYR A 32 16.83 20.80 -2.30
C TYR A 32 17.39 19.37 -2.19
N ILE A 33 16.84 18.43 -2.97
CA ILE A 33 17.35 17.06 -3.09
C ILE A 33 18.74 17.05 -3.75
N ASN A 34 18.90 17.70 -4.90
CA ASN A 34 20.15 17.76 -5.67
C ASN A 34 21.29 18.46 -4.91
N ASP A 35 20.97 19.43 -4.05
CA ASP A 35 21.91 20.09 -3.13
C ASP A 35 22.40 19.14 -2.00
N GLY A 36 21.87 17.90 -1.92
CA GLY A 36 22.23 16.90 -0.90
C GLY A 36 21.66 17.19 0.49
N LYS A 37 20.63 18.06 0.58
CA LYS A 37 20.01 18.46 1.85
C LYS A 37 18.97 17.46 2.34
N ALA A 38 18.33 16.72 1.42
CA ALA A 38 17.39 15.65 1.76
C ALA A 38 18.13 14.31 1.84
N LYS A 39 18.36 13.79 3.05
CA LYS A 39 19.04 12.49 3.28
C LYS A 39 18.11 11.44 3.87
N LYS A 40 17.04 11.89 4.53
CA LYS A 40 16.02 11.05 5.16
C LYS A 40 14.64 11.52 4.71
N ILE A 41 14.18 10.95 3.61
CA ILE A 41 12.91 11.31 2.99
C ILE A 41 11.83 10.40 3.56
N ILE A 42 10.72 10.98 4.02
CA ILE A 42 9.51 10.21 4.33
C ILE A 42 8.52 10.43 3.19
N VAL A 43 7.94 9.33 2.73
CA VAL A 43 6.85 9.36 1.74
C VAL A 43 5.56 8.98 2.46
N MET A 44 4.50 9.75 2.26
CA MET A 44 3.16 9.47 2.72
C MET A 44 2.21 9.33 1.53
N THR A 45 1.55 8.19 1.40
CA THR A 45 0.69 7.86 0.27
C THR A 45 -0.73 7.53 0.71
N GLY A 46 -1.68 7.79 -0.19
CA GLY A 46 -3.04 7.27 -0.12
C GLY A 46 -3.53 6.90 -1.51
N ALA A 47 -4.80 6.54 -1.61
CA ALA A 47 -5.31 5.81 -2.78
C ALA A 47 -5.21 6.55 -4.12
N GLY A 48 -4.98 7.87 -4.11
CA GLY A 48 -4.73 8.66 -5.32
C GLY A 48 -3.48 8.22 -6.09
N ILE A 49 -2.52 7.51 -5.48
CA ILE A 49 -1.39 6.91 -6.21
C ILE A 49 -1.84 5.69 -7.04
N SER A 50 -2.75 4.89 -6.51
CA SER A 50 -3.20 3.63 -7.12
C SER A 50 -4.26 3.84 -8.21
N THR A 51 -4.82 5.04 -8.34
CA THR A 51 -5.89 5.36 -9.34
C THR A 51 -5.48 5.06 -10.78
N ALA A 52 -4.20 5.19 -11.12
CA ALA A 52 -3.71 4.84 -12.45
C ALA A 52 -3.64 3.31 -12.62
N ALA A 53 -3.37 2.52 -11.59
CA ALA A 53 -3.39 1.04 -11.62
C ALA A 53 -4.81 0.45 -11.76
N GLY A 54 -5.83 1.29 -11.95
CA GLY A 54 -7.23 0.87 -11.94
C GLY A 54 -7.82 0.68 -10.54
N ILE A 55 -7.02 0.84 -9.47
CA ILE A 55 -7.49 0.81 -8.09
C ILE A 55 -8.06 2.20 -7.76
N LYS A 56 -9.38 2.31 -7.81
CA LYS A 56 -10.07 3.57 -7.55
C LYS A 56 -9.84 4.00 -6.10
N ASP A 57 -9.64 5.30 -5.91
CA ASP A 57 -9.64 5.83 -4.56
C ASP A 57 -11.02 5.73 -3.93
N PHE A 58 -11.12 5.78 -2.61
CA PHE A 58 -12.41 5.58 -1.95
C PHE A 58 -13.35 6.78 -2.04
N ARG A 59 -12.91 7.99 -2.40
CA ARG A 59 -13.63 9.23 -2.01
C ARG A 59 -13.78 10.30 -3.09
N SER A 60 -13.09 10.18 -4.22
CA SER A 60 -13.13 11.19 -5.27
C SER A 60 -14.50 11.20 -5.94
N PRO A 61 -15.22 12.34 -5.94
CA PRO A 61 -16.50 12.44 -6.63
C PRO A 61 -16.37 12.07 -8.12
N GLY A 62 -17.19 11.13 -8.60
CA GLY A 62 -17.24 10.69 -10.00
C GLY A 62 -16.12 9.77 -10.49
N THR A 63 -15.12 9.44 -9.66
CA THR A 63 -14.05 8.47 -10.01
C THR A 63 -13.68 7.51 -8.88
N GLY A 64 -14.16 7.78 -7.66
CA GLY A 64 -13.92 6.95 -6.49
C GLY A 64 -14.84 5.73 -6.44
N LEU A 65 -14.47 4.76 -5.60
CA LEU A 65 -15.13 3.46 -5.43
C LEU A 65 -16.64 3.57 -5.17
N TYR A 66 -17.11 4.69 -4.61
CA TYR A 66 -18.53 4.91 -4.34
C TYR A 66 -19.39 5.36 -5.54
N ASP A 67 -18.80 5.78 -6.67
CA ASP A 67 -19.54 6.54 -7.68
C ASP A 67 -19.63 5.95 -9.10
N ASP A 68 -18.78 5.02 -9.55
CA ASP A 68 -19.00 4.37 -10.86
C ASP A 68 -18.00 3.22 -11.10
N LEU A 69 -18.40 2.18 -11.82
CA LEU A 69 -17.63 0.97 -12.16
C LEU A 69 -17.42 0.93 -13.69
N GLU A 70 -16.26 1.34 -14.21
CA GLU A 70 -15.49 0.49 -15.15
C GLU A 70 -14.13 1.11 -15.59
N ARG A 71 -13.16 0.19 -15.84
CA ARG A 71 -11.95 0.23 -16.70
C ARG A 71 -10.74 1.07 -16.28
N PHE A 72 -9.51 0.53 -16.46
CA PHE A 72 -8.39 1.03 -17.29
C PHE A 72 -7.13 0.16 -17.06
N ASN A 73 -6.43 -0.19 -18.15
CA ASN A 73 -5.38 -1.21 -18.20
C ASN A 73 -3.98 -0.60 -17.99
N LEU A 74 -3.38 -0.72 -16.81
CA LEU A 74 -2.03 -0.23 -16.49
C LEU A 74 -1.23 -1.22 -15.61
N PRO A 75 0.10 -1.36 -15.81
CA PRO A 75 0.93 -2.32 -15.07
C PRO A 75 1.25 -1.89 -13.63
N TYR A 76 1.93 -0.75 -13.31
CA TYR A 76 1.97 -0.16 -11.93
C TYR A 76 2.33 1.35 -11.90
N PRO A 77 1.60 2.21 -11.15
CA PRO A 77 1.95 3.62 -10.90
C PRO A 77 3.15 3.86 -9.96
N GLU A 78 3.42 2.93 -9.05
CA GLU A 78 4.36 3.10 -7.92
C GLU A 78 5.81 2.79 -8.25
N ALA A 79 6.12 2.34 -9.47
CA ALA A 79 7.49 2.02 -9.89
C ALA A 79 8.47 3.20 -9.76
N VAL A 80 7.97 4.44 -9.59
CA VAL A 80 8.81 5.60 -9.32
C VAL A 80 9.27 5.72 -7.86
N PHE A 81 8.63 4.99 -6.95
CA PHE A 81 9.11 4.80 -5.58
C PHE A 81 9.95 3.54 -5.44
N ASP A 82 10.09 2.74 -6.50
CA ASP A 82 10.87 1.51 -6.53
C ASP A 82 12.38 1.80 -6.63
N ILE A 83 13.16 0.89 -6.02
CA ILE A 83 14.61 0.63 -5.96
C ILE A 83 15.60 1.81 -6.09
N GLY A 84 15.42 2.82 -6.93
CA GLY A 84 16.35 3.95 -7.10
C GLY A 84 16.48 4.79 -5.83
N PHE A 85 15.36 5.15 -5.18
CA PHE A 85 15.38 5.86 -3.89
C PHE A 85 15.99 5.01 -2.76
N PHE A 86 15.75 3.69 -2.79
CA PHE A 86 16.32 2.69 -1.86
C PHE A 86 17.82 2.47 -2.09
N LYS A 87 18.25 2.32 -3.35
CA LYS A 87 19.66 2.17 -3.77
C LYS A 87 20.45 3.45 -3.53
N LYS A 88 19.81 4.63 -3.65
CA LYS A 88 20.40 5.92 -3.27
C LYS A 88 20.43 6.14 -1.76
N GLY A 89 19.74 5.30 -0.98
CA GLY A 89 19.73 5.35 0.49
C GLY A 89 19.04 6.60 1.06
N LEU A 90 18.12 7.20 0.30
CA LEU A 90 17.45 8.46 0.68
C LEU A 90 16.14 8.23 1.44
N LEU A 91 15.46 7.11 1.20
CA LEU A 91 14.17 6.82 1.81
C LEU A 91 14.36 6.37 3.26
N LEU A 92 13.79 7.12 4.19
CA LEU A 92 13.71 6.76 5.61
C LEU A 92 12.51 5.83 5.87
N ARG A 93 11.33 6.16 5.32
CA ARG A 93 10.12 5.35 5.47
C ARG A 93 9.07 5.68 4.42
N SER A 94 8.32 4.67 3.99
CA SER A 94 7.07 4.79 3.25
C SER A 94 5.90 4.51 4.19
N TYR A 95 5.03 5.51 4.41
CA TYR A 95 3.78 5.38 5.14
C TYR A 95 2.63 5.38 4.15
N THR A 96 1.88 4.29 4.07
CA THR A 96 0.74 4.18 3.15
C THR A 96 -0.57 4.01 3.89
N GLN A 97 -1.62 4.66 3.38
CA GLN A 97 -3.02 4.41 3.76
C GLN A 97 -3.64 3.26 2.96
N ASN A 98 -2.96 2.82 1.91
CA ASN A 98 -3.47 1.82 0.99
C ASN A 98 -3.35 0.43 1.63
N ILE A 99 -4.18 -0.47 1.13
CA ILE A 99 -4.24 -1.88 1.53
C ILE A 99 -3.96 -2.81 0.34
N ASP A 100 -3.66 -2.23 -0.84
CA ASP A 100 -3.51 -2.90 -2.15
C ASP A 100 -2.17 -3.62 -2.33
N MET A 101 -1.23 -3.42 -1.40
CA MET A 101 0.10 -4.04 -1.40
C MET A 101 0.99 -3.62 -2.58
N LEU A 102 0.63 -2.59 -3.34
CA LEU A 102 1.41 -2.15 -4.49
C LEU A 102 2.82 -1.69 -4.10
N GLU A 103 3.02 -1.17 -2.89
CA GLU A 103 4.37 -0.85 -2.39
C GLU A 103 5.26 -2.10 -2.27
N ARG A 104 4.70 -3.25 -1.84
CA ARG A 104 5.44 -4.50 -1.75
C ARG A 104 5.78 -5.06 -3.13
N LEU A 105 4.84 -4.95 -4.08
CA LEU A 105 5.05 -5.34 -5.47
C LEU A 105 6.11 -4.47 -6.16
N ALA A 106 6.13 -3.18 -5.86
CA ALA A 106 7.15 -2.23 -6.28
C ALA A 106 8.44 -2.32 -5.43
N GLY A 107 8.76 -3.49 -4.87
CA GLY A 107 10.07 -3.76 -4.26
C GLY A 107 10.41 -2.97 -2.99
N VAL A 108 9.46 -2.29 -2.35
CA VAL A 108 9.70 -1.58 -1.08
C VAL A 108 10.02 -2.58 0.02
N ASP A 109 11.21 -2.47 0.61
CA ASP A 109 11.61 -3.30 1.75
C ASP A 109 10.60 -3.17 2.90
N GLU A 110 10.19 -4.30 3.47
CA GLU A 110 9.26 -4.35 4.61
C GLU A 110 9.78 -3.56 5.82
N GLU A 111 11.10 -3.49 6.01
CA GLU A 111 11.70 -2.67 7.04
C GLU A 111 11.39 -1.19 6.83
N LEU A 112 11.23 -0.73 5.59
CA LEU A 112 10.97 0.66 5.23
C LEU A 112 9.49 0.97 5.02
N LEU A 113 8.63 -0.06 5.00
CA LEU A 113 7.18 0.09 4.82
C LEU A 113 6.42 0.18 6.16
N VAL A 114 5.42 1.06 6.17
CA VAL A 114 4.39 1.15 7.20
C VAL A 114 3.01 1.22 6.53
N GLU A 115 2.34 0.07 6.51
CA GLU A 115 0.94 -0.06 6.09
C GLU A 115 0.03 0.42 7.22
N ALA A 116 -0.28 1.72 7.24
CA ALA A 116 -0.99 2.36 8.35
C ALA A 116 -2.40 1.80 8.56
N HIS A 117 -3.03 1.31 7.49
CA HIS A 117 -4.33 0.66 7.55
C HIS A 117 -4.24 -0.85 7.35
N GLY A 118 -3.06 -1.45 7.58
CA GLY A 118 -2.81 -2.88 7.35
C GLY A 118 -2.83 -3.26 5.87
N SER A 119 -2.91 -4.55 5.59
CA SER A 119 -2.94 -5.08 4.22
C SER A 119 -3.61 -6.47 4.18
N PHE A 120 -3.82 -6.97 2.96
CA PHE A 120 -4.29 -8.33 2.69
C PHE A 120 -3.19 -9.40 2.82
N ALA A 121 -1.95 -9.01 3.14
CA ALA A 121 -0.81 -9.92 3.24
C ALA A 121 -1.01 -11.04 4.28
N ALA A 122 -1.83 -10.77 5.30
CA ALA A 122 -2.14 -11.70 6.36
C ALA A 122 -3.59 -11.58 6.80
N SER A 123 -4.04 -12.59 7.52
CA SER A 123 -5.38 -12.68 8.11
C SER A 123 -5.26 -13.18 9.54
N ARG A 124 -6.06 -12.62 10.45
CA ARG A 124 -6.05 -12.97 11.87
C ARG A 124 -7.44 -13.14 12.43
N CYS A 125 -7.55 -13.95 13.47
CA CYS A 125 -8.78 -14.05 14.25
C CYS A 125 -9.04 -12.74 15.02
N ILE A 126 -10.24 -12.20 14.95
CA ILE A 126 -10.61 -10.95 15.66
C ILE A 126 -10.69 -11.12 17.19
N GLN A 127 -10.74 -12.35 17.69
CA GLN A 127 -10.87 -12.63 19.12
C GLN A 127 -9.53 -12.99 19.77
N CYS A 128 -8.76 -13.89 19.16
CA CYS A 128 -7.52 -14.41 19.75
C CYS A 128 -6.26 -13.97 19.00
N GLU A 129 -6.39 -13.16 17.95
CA GLU A 129 -5.32 -12.56 17.14
C GLU A 129 -4.36 -13.54 16.46
N VAL A 130 -4.63 -14.85 16.54
CA VAL A 130 -3.86 -15.88 15.85
C VAL A 130 -3.95 -15.68 14.34
N LEU A 131 -2.78 -15.67 13.70
CA LEU A 131 -2.66 -15.66 12.24
C LEU A 131 -3.26 -16.93 11.65
N SER A 132 -3.95 -16.76 10.54
CA SER A 132 -4.54 -17.84 9.75
C SER A 132 -3.76 -18.04 8.47
N ASP A 133 -3.73 -19.29 8.02
CA ASP A 133 -3.16 -19.66 6.73
C ASP A 133 -3.88 -18.93 5.59
N GLN A 134 -3.12 -18.22 4.73
CA GLN A 134 -3.72 -17.39 3.69
C GLN A 134 -4.39 -18.21 2.60
N ALA A 135 -3.81 -19.34 2.18
CA ALA A 135 -4.41 -20.21 1.17
C ALA A 135 -5.78 -20.72 1.65
N TRP A 136 -5.88 -21.11 2.93
CA TRP A 136 -7.13 -21.51 3.55
C TRP A 136 -8.16 -20.36 3.61
N VAL A 137 -7.76 -19.15 4.01
CA VAL A 137 -8.66 -17.98 4.03
C VAL A 137 -9.14 -17.65 2.61
N ARG A 138 -8.24 -17.59 1.63
CA ARG A 138 -8.54 -17.34 0.23
C ARG A 138 -9.58 -18.33 -0.30
N LYS A 139 -9.38 -19.63 -0.04
CA LYS A 139 -10.34 -20.66 -0.43
C LYS A 139 -11.75 -20.39 0.11
N HIS A 140 -11.87 -19.99 1.38
CA HIS A 140 -13.18 -19.68 1.96
C HIS A 140 -13.82 -18.49 1.26
N ILE A 141 -13.05 -17.42 1.03
CA ILE A 141 -13.53 -16.21 0.34
C ILE A 141 -14.03 -16.55 -1.07
N LEU A 142 -13.24 -17.29 -1.86
CA LEU A 142 -13.61 -17.71 -3.21
C LEU A 142 -14.87 -18.57 -3.26
N GLN A 143 -15.15 -19.31 -2.19
CA GLN A 143 -16.32 -20.16 -2.06
C GLN A 143 -17.54 -19.44 -1.47
N GLY A 144 -17.43 -18.15 -1.13
CA GLY A 144 -18.49 -17.41 -0.44
C GLY A 144 -18.68 -17.82 1.02
N GLU A 145 -17.70 -18.52 1.60
CA GLU A 145 -17.73 -19.04 2.96
C GLU A 145 -17.06 -18.06 3.93
N ILE A 146 -17.61 -17.96 5.15
CA ILE A 146 -17.03 -17.13 6.20
C ILE A 146 -15.94 -17.92 6.93
N PRO A 147 -14.68 -17.45 6.97
CA PRO A 147 -13.62 -18.16 7.66
C PRO A 147 -13.72 -17.98 9.18
N TYR A 148 -13.80 -19.08 9.91
CA TYR A 148 -13.78 -19.12 11.38
C TYR A 148 -12.49 -19.72 11.93
N CYS A 149 -12.00 -19.15 13.03
CA CYS A 149 -10.75 -19.51 13.66
C CYS A 149 -10.81 -20.94 14.21
N LYS A 150 -9.90 -21.79 13.75
CA LYS A 150 -9.77 -23.19 14.19
C LYS A 150 -9.47 -23.34 15.70
N ARG A 151 -8.99 -22.28 16.35
CA ARG A 151 -8.63 -22.27 17.79
C ARG A 151 -9.79 -21.88 18.70
N CYS A 152 -10.55 -20.84 18.36
CA CYS A 152 -11.55 -20.25 19.27
C CYS A 152 -12.95 -20.08 18.65
N GLY A 153 -13.14 -20.41 17.38
CA GLY A 153 -14.40 -20.22 16.65
C GLY A 153 -14.73 -18.77 16.29
N GLY A 154 -13.86 -17.81 16.60
CA GLY A 154 -14.05 -16.40 16.24
C GLY A 154 -13.83 -16.13 14.74
N LEU A 155 -14.40 -15.05 14.23
CA LEU A 155 -14.22 -14.65 12.82
C LEU A 155 -12.74 -14.41 12.50
N VAL A 156 -12.32 -14.83 11.31
CA VAL A 156 -11.02 -14.50 10.73
C VAL A 156 -11.23 -13.39 9.70
N LYS A 157 -10.38 -12.36 9.75
CA LYS A 157 -10.37 -11.28 8.77
C LYS A 157 -8.96 -10.95 8.30
N PRO A 158 -8.80 -10.36 7.10
CA PRO A 158 -7.54 -9.75 6.70
C PRO A 158 -7.03 -8.72 7.71
N THR A 159 -5.72 -8.53 7.78
CA THR A 159 -5.08 -7.60 8.72
C THR A 159 -5.30 -6.12 8.39
N ILE A 160 -6.23 -5.81 7.48
CA ILE A 160 -6.71 -4.46 7.22
C ILE A 160 -7.37 -3.86 8.47
N THR A 161 -7.23 -2.55 8.64
CA THR A 161 -7.76 -1.79 9.77
C THR A 161 -9.12 -1.23 9.40
N PHE A 162 -10.17 -1.68 10.09
CA PHE A 162 -11.51 -1.14 9.90
C PHE A 162 -11.71 0.14 10.73
N PHE A 163 -12.72 0.93 10.38
CA PHE A 163 -13.11 2.05 11.22
C PHE A 163 -13.48 1.59 12.64
N GLY A 164 -12.89 2.26 13.63
CA GLY A 164 -13.05 1.90 15.05
C GLY A 164 -12.00 0.93 15.57
N GLU A 165 -11.16 0.35 14.71
CA GLU A 165 -10.01 -0.45 15.13
C GLU A 165 -8.77 0.42 15.38
N GLU A 166 -7.89 -0.07 16.26
CA GLU A 166 -6.57 0.53 16.44
C GLU A 166 -5.68 0.25 15.22
N LEU A 167 -4.91 1.26 14.80
CA LEU A 167 -3.91 1.10 13.75
C LEU A 167 -2.80 0.15 14.23
N PRO A 168 -2.08 -0.53 13.31
CA PRO A 168 -0.99 -1.43 13.66
C PRO A 168 0.04 -0.76 14.58
N PRO A 169 0.55 -1.43 15.64
CA PRO A 169 1.48 -0.83 16.59
C PRO A 169 2.73 -0.20 15.93
N ARG A 170 3.19 -0.81 14.83
CA ARG A 170 4.30 -0.33 13.99
C ARG A 170 4.10 1.12 13.52
N PHE A 171 2.86 1.50 13.18
CA PHE A 171 2.53 2.88 12.78
C PHE A 171 2.89 3.88 13.86
N GLY A 172 2.38 3.68 15.07
CA GLY A 172 2.60 4.59 16.19
C GLY A 172 4.07 4.62 16.65
N GLN A 173 4.68 3.44 16.74
CA GLN A 173 6.06 3.28 17.20
C GLN A 173 7.06 4.00 16.31
N LEU A 174 6.99 3.76 14.99
CA LEU A 174 7.92 4.35 14.03
C LEU A 174 7.63 5.84 13.81
N ALA A 175 6.36 6.25 13.77
CA ALA A 175 6.01 7.65 13.51
C ALA A 175 6.57 8.62 14.57
N MET A 176 6.76 8.16 15.81
CA MET A 176 7.37 8.99 16.87
C MET A 176 8.86 9.26 16.66
N GLN A 177 9.56 8.37 15.97
CA GLN A 177 10.99 8.45 15.70
C GLN A 177 11.25 9.06 14.33
N ASP A 178 10.63 8.53 13.29
CA ASP A 178 10.97 8.85 11.90
C ASP A 178 10.73 10.32 11.57
N PHE A 179 9.56 10.85 11.92
CA PHE A 179 9.18 12.23 11.57
C PHE A 179 10.08 13.29 12.22
N LYS A 180 10.70 13.00 13.38
CA LYS A 180 11.68 13.90 14.01
C LYS A 180 12.99 13.97 13.23
N HIS A 181 13.30 12.95 12.45
CA HIS A 181 14.53 12.82 11.68
C HIS A 181 14.31 12.98 10.18
N CYS A 182 13.11 13.39 9.76
CA CYS A 182 12.75 13.62 8.38
C CYS A 182 13.39 14.93 7.86
N ASP A 183 14.12 14.83 6.76
CA ASP A 183 14.76 15.97 6.08
C ASP A 183 13.90 16.53 4.93
N LEU A 184 12.95 15.74 4.42
CA LEU A 184 11.95 16.12 3.42
C LEU A 184 10.76 15.17 3.50
N LEU A 185 9.56 15.73 3.61
CA LEU A 185 8.31 14.98 3.56
C LEU A 185 7.66 15.10 2.17
N ILE A 186 7.38 13.98 1.53
CA ILE A 186 6.62 13.92 0.28
C ILE A 186 5.26 13.30 0.59
N VAL A 187 4.17 14.04 0.37
CA VAL A 187 2.80 13.58 0.57
C VAL A 187 2.10 13.51 -0.78
N MET A 188 1.48 12.37 -1.10
CA MET A 188 0.90 12.17 -2.43
C MET A 188 -0.38 11.36 -2.40
N GLY A 189 -1.28 11.68 -3.33
CA GLY A 189 -2.49 10.89 -3.57
C GLY A 189 -3.39 10.73 -2.35
N THR A 190 -3.39 11.68 -1.40
CA THR A 190 -4.21 11.60 -0.19
C THR A 190 -4.96 12.91 0.08
N SER A 191 -6.23 12.78 0.45
CA SER A 191 -7.06 13.92 0.89
C SER A 191 -6.73 14.38 2.32
N LEU A 192 -5.92 13.61 3.06
CA LEU A 192 -5.56 13.87 4.46
C LEU A 192 -6.77 14.04 5.39
N GLN A 193 -7.89 13.37 5.11
CA GLN A 193 -9.10 13.46 5.93
C GLN A 193 -9.18 12.46 7.08
N VAL A 194 -8.34 11.42 7.08
CA VAL A 194 -8.41 10.33 8.08
C VAL A 194 -7.38 10.54 9.17
N GLU A 195 -7.86 10.70 10.40
CA GLU A 195 -7.02 10.58 11.58
C GLU A 195 -6.75 9.10 11.92
N PRO A 196 -5.59 8.77 12.51
CA PRO A 196 -4.51 9.67 12.92
C PRO A 196 -3.48 9.95 11.79
N PHE A 197 -3.63 9.36 10.61
CA PHE A 197 -2.66 9.44 9.52
C PHE A 197 -2.39 10.88 9.06
N ASN A 198 -3.44 11.68 8.89
CA ASN A 198 -3.31 13.06 8.44
C ASN A 198 -2.47 13.95 9.37
N ARG A 199 -2.42 13.64 10.68
CA ARG A 199 -1.65 14.39 11.66
C ARG A 199 -0.15 14.16 11.52
N LEU A 200 0.29 13.17 10.77
CA LEU A 200 1.71 12.91 10.58
C LEU A 200 2.44 14.08 9.91
N ILE A 201 1.77 14.81 9.01
CA ILE A 201 2.37 15.96 8.31
C ILE A 201 2.80 17.09 9.27
N THR A 202 2.23 17.13 10.48
CA THR A 202 2.53 18.14 11.51
C THR A 202 3.64 17.70 12.47
N ARG A 203 4.11 16.44 12.37
CA ARG A 203 5.13 15.87 13.26
C ARG A 203 6.57 16.10 12.81
N VAL A 204 6.78 16.57 11.59
CA VAL A 204 8.12 16.95 11.12
C VAL A 204 8.63 18.22 11.80
N SER A 205 9.95 18.37 11.90
CA SER A 205 10.59 19.61 12.39
C SER A 205 10.03 20.83 11.65
N SER A 206 9.91 21.99 12.32
CA SER A 206 9.42 23.24 11.72
C SER A 206 10.25 23.76 10.54
N SER A 207 11.49 23.29 10.40
CA SER A 207 12.38 23.57 9.27
C SER A 207 12.40 22.48 8.20
N CYS A 208 11.71 21.35 8.41
CA CYS A 208 11.63 20.29 7.42
C CYS A 208 10.69 20.73 6.29
N PRO A 209 11.16 20.77 5.02
CA PRO A 209 10.31 21.03 3.88
C PRO A 209 9.36 19.87 3.62
N ARG A 210 8.18 20.22 3.08
CA ARG A 210 7.11 19.28 2.77
C ARG A 210 6.57 19.60 1.38
N ILE A 211 6.23 18.58 0.60
CA ILE A 211 5.54 18.76 -0.68
C ILE A 211 4.27 17.94 -0.72
N LEU A 212 3.21 18.52 -1.29
CA LEU A 212 2.00 17.81 -1.69
C LEU A 212 2.01 17.64 -3.21
N ILE A 213 1.98 16.39 -3.68
CA ILE A 213 1.74 16.03 -5.09
C ILE A 213 0.36 15.39 -5.17
N ASN A 214 -0.64 16.15 -5.59
CA ASN A 214 -2.03 15.67 -5.55
C ASN A 214 -2.89 16.40 -6.58
N ARG A 215 -4.05 15.84 -6.94
CA ARG A 215 -4.99 16.53 -7.84
C ARG A 215 -5.58 17.78 -7.20
N ASP A 216 -5.87 17.69 -5.90
CA ASP A 216 -6.48 18.75 -5.10
C ASP A 216 -5.62 19.12 -3.90
N ARG A 217 -5.80 20.35 -3.40
CA ARG A 217 -5.14 20.78 -2.15
C ARG A 217 -5.66 19.95 -0.97
N ALA A 218 -4.77 19.62 -0.03
CA ALA A 218 -5.11 18.83 1.14
C ALA A 218 -4.28 19.26 2.37
N GLY A 219 -4.82 19.04 3.56
CA GLY A 219 -4.09 19.21 4.82
C GLY A 219 -3.90 20.63 5.34
N GLU A 220 -4.45 21.66 4.69
CA GLU A 220 -4.35 23.08 5.13
C GLU A 220 -5.25 23.39 6.33
N PHE A 221 -6.31 22.62 6.52
CA PHE A 221 -7.26 22.79 7.63
C PHE A 221 -6.69 22.36 8.99
N LEU A 222 -5.54 21.69 9.02
CA LEU A 222 -4.90 21.21 10.24
C LEU A 222 -4.10 22.34 10.90
N TYR A 223 -4.09 22.36 12.24
CA TYR A 223 -3.16 23.23 12.97
C TYR A 223 -1.71 22.82 12.66
N SER A 224 -0.91 23.76 12.13
CA SER A 224 0.43 23.48 11.57
C SER A 224 0.42 22.51 10.38
N GLY A 225 -0.73 22.43 9.69
CA GLY A 225 -0.89 21.79 8.39
C GLY A 225 -0.08 22.50 7.29
N PHE A 226 -0.39 22.21 6.03
CA PHE A 226 0.25 22.89 4.90
C PHE A 226 -0.12 24.37 4.84
N ASP A 227 0.84 25.21 4.46
CA ASP A 227 0.68 26.64 4.18
C ASP A 227 1.28 27.00 2.81
N PHE A 228 0.57 26.66 1.73
CA PHE A 228 1.07 26.84 0.36
C PHE A 228 1.03 28.30 -0.12
N ASP A 229 0.09 29.10 0.41
CA ASP A 229 -0.15 30.49 0.02
C ASP A 229 0.40 31.50 1.03
N ASP A 230 1.20 31.04 2.00
CA ASP A 230 1.80 31.88 3.04
C ASP A 230 0.80 32.66 3.90
N GLN A 231 -0.43 32.15 3.99
CA GLN A 231 -1.54 32.77 4.72
C GLN A 231 -1.26 32.80 6.22
N TRP A 232 -0.45 31.87 6.72
CA TRP A 232 -0.08 31.80 8.11
C TRP A 232 1.27 32.50 8.32
N ASN A 233 1.40 33.26 9.42
CA ASN A 233 2.66 33.95 9.73
C ASN A 233 3.70 33.00 10.35
N HIS A 234 3.95 31.86 9.68
CA HIS A 234 4.96 30.90 10.08
C HIS A 234 6.36 31.45 9.83
N LYS A 235 7.28 31.12 10.74
CA LYS A 235 8.69 31.54 10.66
C LYS A 235 9.38 31.01 9.40
N TYR A 236 9.00 29.82 8.93
CA TYR A 236 9.68 29.11 7.83
C TYR A 236 8.75 28.92 6.63
N ARG A 237 9.20 29.30 5.43
CA ARG A 237 8.58 28.89 4.16
C ARG A 237 9.18 27.57 3.71
N ARG A 238 8.36 26.53 3.69
CA ARG A 238 8.84 25.14 3.57
C ARG A 238 7.88 24.21 2.83
N ASP A 239 6.69 24.68 2.49
CA ASP A 239 5.64 23.87 1.87
C ASP A 239 5.60 24.14 0.37
N ALA A 240 5.67 23.07 -0.41
CA ALA A 240 5.56 23.10 -1.86
C ALA A 240 4.30 22.36 -2.32
N LEU A 241 3.78 22.75 -3.48
CA LEU A 241 2.56 22.20 -4.05
C LEU A 241 2.76 21.86 -5.52
N TYR A 242 2.40 20.64 -5.90
CA TYR A 242 2.20 20.23 -7.28
C TYR A 242 0.76 19.75 -7.45
N LEU A 243 -0.02 20.46 -8.27
CA LEU A 243 -1.39 20.07 -8.60
C LEU A 243 -1.41 19.31 -9.93
N GLY A 244 -1.77 18.04 -9.89
CA GLY A 244 -1.80 17.15 -11.05
C GLY A 244 -1.95 15.69 -10.66
N SER A 245 -1.76 14.78 -11.62
CA SER A 245 -1.63 13.35 -11.30
C SER A 245 -0.35 13.09 -10.50
N CYS A 246 -0.38 12.07 -9.63
CA CYS A 246 0.80 11.64 -8.89
C CYS A 246 1.92 11.27 -9.87
N ASP A 247 1.61 10.48 -10.90
CA ASP A 247 2.55 10.11 -11.96
C ASP A 247 3.24 11.31 -12.61
N ASP A 248 2.50 12.37 -12.98
CA ASP A 248 3.11 13.52 -13.66
C ASP A 248 4.02 14.30 -12.72
N GLY A 249 3.61 14.51 -11.47
CA GLY A 249 4.45 15.20 -10.49
C GLY A 249 5.71 14.41 -10.19
N VAL A 250 5.59 13.10 -10.15
CA VAL A 250 6.69 12.19 -9.89
C VAL A 250 7.64 12.09 -11.10
N ARG A 251 7.14 11.97 -12.34
CA ARG A 251 7.94 12.07 -13.57
C ARG A 251 8.67 13.40 -13.64
N LYS A 252 8.01 14.49 -13.27
CA LYS A 252 8.59 15.83 -13.22
C LYS A 252 9.73 15.90 -12.20
N LEU A 253 9.54 15.35 -10.99
CA LEU A 253 10.58 15.30 -9.96
C LEU A 253 11.80 14.50 -10.43
N VAL A 254 11.57 13.33 -11.03
CA VAL A 254 12.61 12.46 -11.61
C VAL A 254 13.38 13.20 -12.71
N GLN A 255 12.68 13.90 -13.59
CA GLN A 255 13.29 14.73 -14.63
C GLN A 255 14.21 15.81 -14.04
N LEU A 256 13.73 16.52 -13.01
CA LEU A 256 14.49 17.58 -12.35
C LEU A 256 15.68 17.04 -11.53
N CYS A 257 15.64 15.79 -11.11
CA CYS A 257 16.73 15.12 -10.40
C CYS A 257 17.69 14.37 -11.35
N GLY A 258 17.39 14.28 -12.65
CA GLY A 258 18.18 13.54 -13.62
C GLY A 258 18.11 12.02 -13.46
N TRP A 259 16.98 11.50 -12.98
CA TRP A 259 16.78 10.07 -12.65
C TRP A 259 15.99 9.31 -13.72
N GLU A 260 15.73 9.89 -14.89
CA GLU A 260 14.84 9.30 -15.90
C GLU A 260 15.31 7.94 -16.39
N SER A 261 16.61 7.80 -16.66
CA SER A 261 17.20 6.53 -17.11
C SER A 261 17.06 5.44 -16.04
N GLU A 262 17.37 5.77 -14.78
CA GLU A 262 17.22 4.84 -13.66
C GLU A 262 15.77 4.41 -13.47
N LEU A 263 14.83 5.35 -13.60
CA LEU A 263 13.41 5.04 -13.53
C LEU A 263 12.97 4.11 -14.66
N GLN A 264 13.41 4.37 -15.89
CA GLN A 264 13.07 3.53 -17.03
C GLN A 264 13.60 2.11 -16.87
N ASP A 265 14.84 1.95 -16.40
CA ASP A 265 15.43 0.63 -16.14
C ASP A 265 14.61 -0.17 -15.11
N LEU A 266 14.06 0.50 -14.10
CA LEU A 266 13.19 -0.12 -13.09
C LEU A 266 11.84 -0.52 -13.65
N TYR A 267 11.21 0.35 -14.45
CA TYR A 267 10.00 -0.01 -15.16
C TYR A 267 10.21 -1.26 -16.01
N ASP A 268 11.27 -1.28 -16.83
CA ASP A 268 11.56 -2.39 -17.73
C ASP A 268 11.82 -3.69 -16.95
N ALA A 269 12.51 -3.61 -15.80
CA ALA A 269 12.74 -4.74 -14.91
C ALA A 269 11.43 -5.26 -14.29
N GLY A 270 10.61 -4.38 -13.71
CA GLY A 270 9.34 -4.76 -13.08
C GLY A 270 8.33 -5.37 -14.06
N HIS A 271 8.23 -4.83 -15.28
CA HIS A 271 7.37 -5.41 -16.32
C HIS A 271 7.84 -6.80 -16.74
N LYS A 272 9.16 -7.02 -16.79
CA LYS A 272 9.72 -8.32 -17.11
C LYS A 272 9.46 -9.35 -16.00
N GLU A 273 9.55 -8.93 -14.74
CA GLU A 273 9.23 -9.78 -13.59
C GLU A 273 7.74 -10.14 -13.57
N LEU A 274 6.85 -9.18 -13.81
CA LEU A 274 5.41 -9.42 -13.91
C LEU A 274 5.08 -10.39 -15.04
N ALA A 275 5.60 -10.15 -16.25
CA ALA A 275 5.37 -11.03 -17.40
C ALA A 275 5.85 -12.47 -17.12
N LEU A 276 6.98 -12.63 -16.43
CA LEU A 276 7.47 -13.94 -16.01
C LEU A 276 6.57 -14.59 -14.95
N ALA A 277 6.04 -13.81 -14.01
CA ALA A 277 5.12 -14.29 -12.99
C ALA A 277 3.82 -14.79 -13.63
N GLU A 278 3.23 -14.03 -14.55
CA GLU A 278 2.04 -14.42 -15.32
C GLU A 278 2.27 -15.71 -16.12
N GLU A 279 3.42 -15.84 -16.80
CA GLU A 279 3.79 -17.06 -17.52
C GLU A 279 3.92 -18.28 -16.57
N LEU A 280 4.52 -18.09 -15.40
CA LEU A 280 4.68 -19.15 -14.41
C LEU A 280 3.34 -19.59 -13.81
N GLU A 281 2.43 -18.65 -13.55
CA GLU A 281 1.09 -18.92 -13.04
C GLU A 281 0.25 -19.69 -14.07
N ALA A 282 0.28 -19.27 -15.34
CA ALA A 282 -0.37 -20.00 -16.42
C ALA A 282 0.13 -21.44 -16.53
N LEU A 283 1.45 -21.65 -16.41
CA LEU A 283 2.06 -22.99 -16.41
C LEU A 283 1.69 -23.82 -15.17
N ALA A 284 1.47 -23.18 -14.02
CA ALA A 284 1.02 -23.86 -12.80
C ALA A 284 -0.43 -24.34 -12.96
N LEU A 285 -1.31 -23.48 -13.46
CA LEU A 285 -2.71 -23.81 -13.73
C LEU A 285 -2.84 -24.94 -14.76
N GLU A 286 -2.04 -24.92 -15.82
CA GLU A 286 -2.01 -26.02 -16.80
C GLU A 286 -1.61 -27.37 -16.17
N LYS A 287 -0.66 -27.36 -15.23
CA LYS A 287 -0.25 -28.57 -14.51
C LYS A 287 -1.33 -29.09 -13.58
N GLU A 288 -2.03 -28.21 -12.86
CA GLU A 288 -3.16 -28.58 -12.00
C GLU A 288 -4.30 -29.20 -12.81
N LEU A 289 -4.72 -28.55 -13.89
CA LEU A 289 -5.75 -29.06 -14.79
C LEU A 289 -5.35 -30.41 -15.42
N ALA A 290 -4.06 -30.60 -15.75
CA ALA A 290 -3.57 -31.88 -16.24
C ALA A 290 -3.57 -32.98 -15.17
N ALA A 291 -3.31 -32.63 -13.90
CA ALA A 291 -3.39 -33.57 -12.77
C ALA A 291 -4.84 -33.99 -12.49
N GLU A 292 -5.79 -33.04 -12.53
CA GLU A 292 -7.22 -33.33 -12.37
C GLU A 292 -7.76 -34.23 -13.49
N ARG A 293 -7.35 -33.99 -14.74
CA ARG A 293 -7.70 -34.87 -15.88
C ARG A 293 -7.18 -36.30 -15.71
N LYS A 294 -5.98 -36.46 -15.13
CA LYS A 294 -5.39 -37.78 -14.84
C LYS A 294 -6.07 -38.50 -13.67
N ASN A 295 -6.62 -37.78 -12.70
CA ASN A 295 -7.41 -38.36 -11.62
C ASN A 295 -8.79 -38.79 -12.12
N LYS A 296 -9.49 -37.97 -12.93
CA LYS A 296 -10.79 -38.35 -13.51
C LYS A 296 -10.69 -39.55 -14.46
N GLY A 297 -9.63 -39.63 -15.28
CA GLY A 297 -9.41 -40.78 -16.16
C GLY A 297 -9.06 -42.10 -15.46
N LYS A 298 -8.97 -42.13 -14.11
CA LYS A 298 -8.81 -43.34 -13.30
C LYS A 298 -10.10 -43.82 -12.65
N ASP A 299 -11.13 -42.97 -12.58
CA ASP A 299 -12.43 -43.33 -12.03
C ASP A 299 -13.39 -43.84 -13.13
N ASP A 300 -13.07 -43.63 -14.41
CA ASP A 300 -13.89 -44.05 -15.56
C ASP A 300 -13.59 -45.49 -16.09
N GLU A 301 -12.71 -46.27 -15.46
CA GLU A 301 -12.43 -47.67 -15.86
C GLU A 301 -13.18 -48.74 -15.03
N ASP A 302 -14.01 -48.37 -14.03
CA ASP A 302 -14.63 -49.35 -13.12
C ASP A 302 -16.18 -49.31 -13.01
N ASP A 303 -16.93 -48.56 -13.82
CA ASP A 303 -18.42 -48.59 -13.77
C ASP A 303 -19.05 -48.77 -15.17
N GLU A 304 -18.96 -49.99 -15.71
CA GLU A 304 -20.01 -50.55 -16.56
C GLU A 304 -20.93 -51.40 -15.66
N ASP A 305 -22.05 -50.84 -15.18
CA ASP A 305 -23.36 -51.51 -15.14
C ASP A 305 -24.46 -50.70 -14.40
N GLN A 306 -25.63 -50.63 -15.05
CA GLN A 306 -27.00 -50.42 -14.53
C GLN A 306 -27.61 -49.00 -14.43
N ASP A 307 -28.33 -48.67 -15.52
CA ASP A 307 -29.76 -48.32 -15.63
C ASP A 307 -30.61 -47.82 -14.43
N ASP A 308 -31.48 -46.88 -14.82
CA ASP A 308 -32.84 -46.54 -14.37
C ASP A 308 -33.11 -45.38 -13.37
N ASP A 309 -33.87 -44.41 -13.91
CA ASP A 309 -35.01 -43.65 -13.37
C ASP A 309 -34.94 -42.99 -11.98
N ASP A 310 -35.01 -41.66 -11.94
CA ASP A 310 -36.25 -40.94 -11.60
C ASP A 310 -36.05 -39.41 -11.49
N ALA A 311 -37.01 -38.68 -12.04
CA ALA A 311 -37.17 -37.25 -11.87
C ALA A 311 -37.96 -36.96 -10.59
N ASP A 312 -37.51 -36.03 -9.74
CA ASP A 312 -38.44 -35.03 -9.18
C ASP A 312 -37.78 -33.82 -8.49
N HIS A 313 -38.55 -32.74 -8.52
CA HIS A 313 -38.30 -31.38 -8.04
C HIS A 313 -37.78 -31.23 -6.59
N LYS A 314 -37.01 -30.14 -6.36
CA LYS A 314 -37.35 -29.12 -5.33
C LYS A 314 -36.58 -27.80 -5.53
N GLU A 315 -37.36 -26.75 -5.79
CA GLU A 315 -36.96 -25.35 -5.63
C GLU A 315 -36.74 -25.01 -4.15
N ALA A 316 -35.70 -24.21 -3.84
CA ALA A 316 -35.63 -23.46 -2.60
C ALA A 316 -34.83 -22.16 -2.76
N ASN A 317 -35.58 -21.06 -2.81
CA ASN A 317 -35.30 -19.71 -2.30
C ASN A 317 -33.87 -19.14 -2.38
N GLY A 318 -33.70 -18.23 -3.33
CA GLY A 318 -32.60 -17.28 -3.38
C GLY A 318 -32.66 -16.28 -2.22
N VAL A 319 -31.63 -16.32 -1.38
CA VAL A 319 -31.19 -15.17 -0.58
C VAL A 319 -30.19 -14.42 -1.46
N LYS A 320 -30.55 -13.21 -1.90
CA LYS A 320 -29.59 -12.29 -2.51
C LYS A 320 -28.64 -11.83 -1.40
N GLN A 321 -27.46 -12.45 -1.31
CA GLN A 321 -26.33 -11.87 -0.58
C GLN A 321 -25.68 -10.85 -1.51
N ASP A 322 -25.37 -9.67 -0.97
CA ASP A 322 -24.55 -8.64 -1.64
C ASP A 322 -23.18 -9.25 -1.99
N THR A 323 -23.04 -9.69 -3.24
CA THR A 323 -21.82 -10.31 -3.78
C THR A 323 -20.79 -9.29 -4.25
N ASP A 324 -21.17 -8.03 -4.40
CA ASP A 324 -20.32 -7.01 -5.02
C ASP A 324 -19.03 -6.75 -4.21
N GLY A 325 -19.11 -6.77 -2.87
CA GLY A 325 -17.93 -6.61 -2.01
C GLY A 325 -17.00 -7.85 -1.97
N LEU A 326 -17.51 -9.04 -2.28
CA LEU A 326 -16.72 -10.27 -2.29
C LEU A 326 -15.85 -10.38 -3.55
N VAL A 327 -16.36 -9.86 -4.68
CA VAL A 327 -15.66 -9.84 -5.97
C VAL A 327 -14.43 -8.93 -5.91
N GLU A 328 -14.52 -7.76 -5.27
CA GLU A 328 -13.40 -6.83 -5.14
C GLU A 328 -12.28 -7.36 -4.21
N ILE A 329 -12.64 -8.03 -3.11
CA ILE A 329 -11.67 -8.70 -2.22
C ILE A 329 -10.97 -9.84 -2.97
N THR A 330 -11.69 -10.56 -3.81
CA THR A 330 -11.13 -11.65 -4.62
C THR A 330 -10.06 -11.14 -5.59
N GLN A 331 -10.31 -10.03 -6.28
CA GLN A 331 -9.33 -9.42 -7.19
C GLN A 331 -8.07 -8.90 -6.47
N LEU A 332 -8.22 -8.32 -5.27
CA LEU A 332 -7.08 -7.89 -4.46
C LEU A 332 -6.27 -9.05 -3.89
N LEU A 333 -6.90 -10.20 -3.65
CA LEU A 333 -6.19 -11.40 -3.23
C LEU A 333 -5.48 -12.05 -4.42
N GLU A 334 -6.08 -12.06 -5.61
CA GLU A 334 -5.48 -12.58 -6.85
C GLU A 334 -4.15 -11.91 -7.20
N SER A 335 -4.00 -10.61 -6.96
CA SER A 335 -2.73 -9.89 -7.21
C SER A 335 -1.62 -10.12 -6.16
N THR A 336 -1.87 -10.90 -5.10
CA THR A 336 -0.93 -11.06 -3.96
C THR A 336 -0.08 -12.33 -3.99
N GLU A 337 -0.09 -13.11 -5.06
CA GLU A 337 0.77 -14.29 -5.18
C GLU A 337 2.24 -13.92 -5.48
N LEU A 338 3.00 -13.52 -4.46
CA LEU A 338 4.46 -13.52 -4.50
C LEU A 338 5.06 -14.14 -3.23
N SER A 339 6.04 -15.01 -3.46
CA SER A 339 6.60 -15.96 -2.50
C SER A 339 7.05 -15.33 -1.17
N SER A 340 6.72 -15.98 -0.06
CA SER A 340 7.32 -15.67 1.24
C SER A 340 8.81 -16.01 1.23
N THR A 341 9.65 -15.01 1.51
CA THR A 341 11.09 -15.21 1.75
C THR A 341 11.36 -14.90 3.22
N SER A 342 11.75 -15.90 4.00
CA SER A 342 12.16 -15.70 5.40
C SER A 342 13.67 -15.61 5.48
N THR A 343 14.19 -14.51 6.03
CA THR A 343 15.61 -14.34 6.33
C THR A 343 15.85 -14.49 7.83
N GLU A 344 16.50 -15.58 8.26
CA GLU A 344 16.97 -15.72 9.64
C GLU A 344 18.49 -15.48 9.73
N THR A 345 18.90 -14.63 10.68
CA THR A 345 20.31 -14.41 11.00
C THR A 345 20.66 -15.19 12.26
N ARG A 346 21.47 -16.25 12.15
CA ARG A 346 22.07 -16.93 13.31
C ARG A 346 23.59 -16.83 13.25
N LYS A 347 24.19 -16.27 14.31
CA LYS A 347 25.64 -16.24 14.56
C LYS A 347 26.51 -15.74 13.39
N GLY A 348 26.09 -14.64 12.75
CA GLY A 348 26.95 -13.91 11.79
C GLY A 348 27.08 -14.54 10.40
N GLN A 349 26.23 -15.50 10.04
CA GLN A 349 26.01 -15.92 8.65
C GLN A 349 24.56 -15.66 8.25
N THR A 350 24.37 -14.99 7.12
CA THR A 350 23.06 -14.82 6.47
C THR A 350 22.79 -16.05 5.61
N ILE A 351 21.70 -16.75 5.89
CA ILE A 351 21.20 -17.84 5.06
C ILE A 351 19.85 -17.37 4.49
N THR A 352 19.75 -17.34 3.17
CA THR A 352 18.49 -17.05 2.46
C THR A 352 17.92 -18.37 1.98
N GLU A 353 16.80 -18.80 2.56
CA GLU A 353 16.03 -19.95 2.08
C GLU A 353 14.77 -19.45 1.37
N THR A 354 14.67 -19.78 0.08
CA THR A 354 13.45 -19.59 -0.72
C THR A 354 12.69 -20.91 -0.71
N THR A 355 11.62 -20.99 0.09
CA THR A 355 10.79 -22.20 0.12
C THR A 355 9.68 -22.07 -0.93
N LYS A 356 9.81 -22.77 -2.05
CA LYS A 356 8.69 -23.07 -2.93
C LYS A 356 7.85 -24.17 -2.27
N VAL A 357 6.54 -23.96 -2.17
CA VAL A 357 5.60 -25.02 -1.79
C VAL A 357 5.52 -26.01 -2.95
N THR A 358 6.39 -27.02 -2.95
CA THR A 358 6.17 -28.25 -3.71
C THR A 358 5.71 -29.32 -2.73
N GLU A 359 4.51 -29.86 -2.96
CA GLU A 359 4.00 -31.05 -2.27
C GLU A 359 5.09 -32.11 -2.17
N THR A 360 5.45 -32.48 -0.94
CA THR A 360 6.28 -33.68 -0.70
C THR A 360 5.41 -34.68 0.03
N THR A 361 4.89 -35.64 -0.72
CA THR A 361 4.28 -36.86 -0.21
C THR A 361 5.38 -37.64 0.52
N VAL A 362 5.27 -37.76 1.85
CA VAL A 362 6.14 -38.65 2.63
C VAL A 362 5.63 -40.08 2.44
N VAL A 363 6.33 -40.86 1.63
CA VAL A 363 6.17 -42.32 1.60
C VAL A 363 7.05 -42.89 2.71
N GLU A 364 6.43 -43.37 3.79
CA GLU A 364 7.11 -44.17 4.81
C GLU A 364 7.59 -45.50 4.19
N THR A 365 8.89 -45.71 4.17
CA THR A 365 9.48 -47.04 3.98
C THR A 365 9.98 -47.53 5.34
N GLN A 366 9.30 -48.55 5.87
CA GLN A 366 9.79 -49.35 6.99
C GLN A 366 10.95 -50.22 6.48
N GLU A 367 12.15 -50.04 7.03
CA GLU A 367 13.18 -51.07 6.95
C GLU A 367 13.18 -51.93 8.22
N VAL A 368 12.98 -53.22 7.97
CA VAL A 368 13.07 -54.33 8.88
C VAL A 368 14.55 -54.72 9.04
N LYS A 369 15.14 -54.51 10.22
CA LYS A 369 15.85 -55.50 11.06
C LYS A 369 16.65 -54.84 12.19
#